data_AF-A0A0S9KBH3-F1
#
_entry.id   AF-A0A0S9KBH3-F1
#
_cell.length_a   1.000
_cell.length_b   1.000
_cell.length_c   1.000
_cell.angle_alpha   90.00
_cell.angle_beta   90.00
_cell.angle_gamma   90.00
#
_symmetry.space_group_name_H-M   'P 1'
#
loop_
_entity.id
_entity.type
_entity.pdbx_description
1 polymer ?
#
loop_
_entity_poly.entity_id
_entity_poly.type
_entity_poly.pdbx_seq_one_letter_code
_entity_poly.pdbx_strand_id
1 'polypeptide(L)'
;MNSSWNQNRHRAAEATDLLSEVLSDANAPTPRLISAYLDAKRQLALAFQQLAEDSFEDDGRFAELKTGLEATMGVLFPQVPLKYRTVRGYGRTHALLYAYLCARQGEEVSVDELRVLTGDAIHTERRTRELRGLGLRIDAYSNGGLSIYLLRDSHPAAHQGALVQVKRNIREDKTVDEQDRRRLLASLD
;
A
#
# COMPACT_ATOMS: atom_id res chain seq x y z
N MET A 1 -9.71 -13.21 20.62
CA MET A 1 -8.80 -12.05 20.66
C MET A 1 -7.43 -12.51 20.22
N ASN A 2 -6.89 -11.92 19.15
CA ASN A 2 -5.70 -12.40 18.45
C ASN A 2 -4.46 -12.43 19.35
N SER A 3 -3.87 -13.62 19.51
CA SER A 3 -2.67 -13.86 20.30
C SER A 3 -1.45 -13.11 19.75
N SER A 4 -1.39 -12.87 18.44
CA SER A 4 -0.29 -12.16 17.76
C SER A 4 -0.22 -10.69 18.18
N TRP A 5 -1.34 -9.96 18.18
CA TRP A 5 -1.36 -8.55 18.64
C TRP A 5 -0.91 -8.42 20.08
N ASN A 6 -1.45 -9.24 20.99
CA ASN A 6 -1.07 -9.17 22.41
C ASN A 6 0.43 -9.45 22.62
N GLN A 7 0.99 -10.41 21.88
CA GLN A 7 2.42 -10.70 21.92
C GLN A 7 3.26 -9.54 21.39
N ASN A 8 2.92 -8.98 20.22
CA ASN A 8 3.67 -7.89 19.61
C ASN A 8 3.55 -6.60 20.44
N ARG A 9 2.37 -6.32 20.99
CA ARG A 9 2.14 -5.20 21.92
C ARG A 9 3.01 -5.31 23.16
N HIS A 10 3.12 -6.52 23.74
CA HIS A 10 3.96 -6.75 24.90
C HIS A 10 5.45 -6.51 24.59
N ARG A 11 5.96 -7.06 23.49
CA ARG A 11 7.35 -6.82 23.05
C ARG A 11 7.62 -5.34 22.76
N ALA A 12 6.66 -4.64 22.16
CA ALA A 12 6.77 -3.20 21.93
C ALA A 12 6.86 -2.43 23.25
N ALA A 13 6.06 -2.80 24.25
CA ALA A 13 6.11 -2.20 25.59
C ALA A 13 7.47 -2.44 26.27
N GLU A 14 7.98 -3.68 26.27
CA GLU A 14 9.30 -4.01 26.83
C GLU A 14 10.42 -3.21 26.16
N ALA A 15 10.39 -3.09 24.83
CA ALA A 15 11.39 -2.32 24.10
C ALA A 15 11.30 -0.80 24.36
N THR A 16 10.09 -0.26 24.55
CA THR A 16 9.91 1.14 24.95
C THR A 16 10.37 1.41 26.38
N ASP A 17 10.15 0.46 27.29
CA ASP A 17 10.63 0.55 28.68
C ASP A 17 12.16 0.56 28.72
N LEU A 18 12.80 -0.33 27.95
CA LEU A 18 14.27 -0.34 27.78
C LEU A 18 14.78 0.97 27.20
N LEU A 19 14.14 1.52 26.16
CA LEU A 19 14.53 2.81 25.60
C LEU A 19 14.42 3.92 26.66
N SER A 20 13.36 3.94 27.45
CA SER A 20 13.17 4.92 28.54
C SER A 20 14.26 4.80 29.60
N GLU A 21 14.64 3.58 29.98
CA GLU A 21 15.75 3.32 30.92
C GLU A 21 17.07 3.87 30.35
N VAL A 22 17.40 3.56 29.10
CA VAL A 22 18.64 4.02 28.46
C VAL A 22 18.67 5.54 28.29
N LEU A 23 17.54 6.18 27.99
CA LEU A 23 17.44 7.64 27.92
C LEU A 23 17.60 8.33 29.28
N SER A 24 17.29 7.63 30.37
CA SER A 24 17.41 8.14 31.74
C SER A 24 18.84 8.05 32.29
N ASP A 25 19.69 7.19 31.71
CA ASP A 25 21.11 7.10 32.05
C ASP A 25 21.90 8.21 31.33
N ALA A 26 22.27 9.25 32.08
CA ALA A 26 23.05 10.38 31.58
C ALA A 26 24.43 9.99 31.02
N ASN A 27 24.94 8.80 31.35
CA ASN A 27 26.22 8.28 30.88
C ASN A 27 26.06 7.19 29.80
N ALA A 28 24.85 6.95 29.29
CA ALA A 28 24.61 5.94 28.28
C ALA A 28 25.44 6.23 27.02
N PRO A 29 26.24 5.27 26.54
CA PRO A 29 27.05 5.48 25.35
C PRO A 29 26.16 5.58 24.11
N THR A 30 26.50 6.47 23.17
CA THR A 30 25.73 6.72 21.94
C THR A 30 25.30 5.44 21.17
N PRO A 31 26.16 4.42 20.99
CA PRO A 31 25.73 3.17 20.35
C PRO A 31 24.59 2.45 21.06
N ARG A 32 24.52 2.51 22.39
CA ARG A 32 23.45 1.91 23.20
C ARG A 32 22.14 2.67 23.00
N LEU A 33 22.20 4.01 23.00
CA LEU A 33 21.04 4.87 22.69
C LEU A 33 20.47 4.57 21.29
N ILE A 34 21.34 4.48 20.27
CA ILE A 34 20.93 4.16 18.90
C ILE A 34 20.30 2.77 18.84
N SER A 35 20.91 1.75 19.46
CA SER A 35 20.40 0.39 19.44
C SER A 35 19.03 0.29 20.11
N ALA A 36 18.85 0.90 21.29
CA ALA A 36 17.57 0.91 22.00
C ALA A 36 16.48 1.63 21.20
N TYR A 37 16.81 2.75 20.56
CA TYR A 37 15.88 3.48 19.69
C TYR A 37 15.45 2.62 18.49
N LEU A 38 16.40 2.01 17.78
CA LEU A 38 16.09 1.21 16.59
C LEU A 38 15.28 -0.05 16.94
N ASP A 39 15.54 -0.68 18.08
CA ASP A 39 14.75 -1.83 18.54
C ASP A 39 13.32 -1.40 18.92
N ALA A 40 13.17 -0.37 19.76
CA ALA A 40 11.85 0.15 20.13
C ALA A 40 11.04 0.55 18.89
N LYS A 41 11.65 1.28 17.96
CA LYS A 41 11.04 1.63 16.67
C LYS A 41 10.56 0.39 15.91
N ARG A 42 11.41 -0.64 15.79
CA ARG A 42 11.07 -1.88 15.09
C ARG A 42 9.92 -2.62 15.76
N GLN A 43 9.94 -2.78 17.08
CA GLN A 43 8.89 -3.49 17.80
C GLN A 43 7.54 -2.75 17.72
N LEU A 44 7.56 -1.42 17.83
CA LEU A 44 6.37 -0.58 17.63
C LEU A 44 5.81 -0.75 16.22
N ALA A 45 6.66 -0.68 15.19
CA ALA A 45 6.24 -0.87 13.80
C ALA A 45 5.57 -2.23 13.57
N LEU A 46 6.13 -3.31 14.12
CA LEU A 46 5.55 -4.65 14.03
C LEU A 46 4.21 -4.77 14.78
N ALA A 47 4.12 -4.17 15.97
CA ALA A 47 2.88 -4.16 16.74
C ALA A 47 1.76 -3.42 16.01
N PHE A 48 2.04 -2.20 15.52
CA PHE A 48 1.06 -1.41 14.79
C PHE A 48 0.69 -2.02 13.44
N GLN A 49 1.62 -2.65 12.73
CA GLN A 49 1.29 -3.40 11.53
C GLN A 49 0.31 -4.55 11.86
N GLN A 50 0.55 -5.32 12.92
CA GLN A 50 -0.38 -6.38 13.32
C GLN A 50 -1.75 -5.82 13.72
N LEU A 51 -1.78 -4.71 14.45
CA LEU A 51 -3.03 -4.02 14.79
C LEU A 51 -3.79 -3.60 13.53
N ALA A 52 -3.08 -3.05 12.54
CA ALA A 52 -3.65 -2.64 11.27
C ALA A 52 -4.22 -3.83 10.51
N GLU A 53 -3.49 -4.93 10.42
CA GLU A 53 -3.94 -6.16 9.77
C GLU A 53 -5.16 -6.77 10.47
N ASP A 54 -5.21 -6.73 11.80
CA ASP A 54 -6.35 -7.21 12.59
C ASP A 54 -7.58 -6.28 12.48
N SER A 55 -7.38 -4.98 12.26
CA SER A 55 -8.45 -3.96 12.25
C SER A 55 -9.00 -3.69 10.85
N PHE A 56 -8.16 -3.86 9.82
CA PHE A 56 -8.45 -3.53 8.43
C PHE A 56 -8.25 -4.75 7.53
N GLU A 57 -8.66 -5.93 8.03
CA GLU A 57 -8.66 -7.14 7.22
C GLU A 57 -9.51 -6.92 5.97
N ASP A 58 -8.92 -7.20 4.81
CA ASP A 58 -9.61 -7.13 3.53
C ASP A 58 -10.61 -8.28 3.47
N ASP A 59 -11.90 -7.97 3.62
CA ASP A 59 -13.04 -8.89 3.54
C ASP A 59 -13.27 -9.45 2.11
N GLY A 60 -12.29 -9.28 1.23
CA GLY A 60 -12.33 -9.67 -0.18
C GLY A 60 -12.49 -8.48 -1.13
N ARG A 61 -12.79 -7.27 -0.64
CA ARG A 61 -13.00 -6.07 -1.48
C ARG A 61 -11.84 -5.77 -2.42
N PHE A 62 -10.58 -5.93 -1.99
CA PHE A 62 -9.45 -5.69 -2.89
C PHE A 62 -9.36 -6.75 -3.97
N ALA A 63 -9.67 -8.01 -3.65
CA ALA A 63 -9.76 -9.07 -4.64
C ALA A 63 -10.90 -8.83 -5.63
N GLU A 64 -12.08 -8.42 -5.15
CA GLU A 64 -13.23 -8.04 -5.96
C GLU A 64 -12.92 -6.86 -6.89
N LEU A 65 -12.24 -5.83 -6.39
CA LEU A 65 -11.76 -4.70 -7.19
C LEU A 65 -10.89 -5.18 -8.36
N LYS A 66 -9.93 -6.08 -8.08
CA LYS A 66 -9.07 -6.64 -9.12
C LYS A 66 -9.87 -7.45 -10.13
N THR A 67 -10.73 -8.36 -9.69
CA THR A 67 -11.57 -9.19 -10.57
C THR A 67 -12.50 -8.34 -11.43
N GLY A 68 -13.11 -7.30 -10.86
CA GLY A 68 -13.95 -6.35 -11.60
C GLY A 68 -13.18 -5.60 -12.68
N LEU A 69 -11.94 -5.19 -12.40
CA LEU A 69 -11.07 -4.59 -13.40
C LEU A 69 -10.67 -5.57 -14.50
N GLU A 70 -10.34 -6.81 -14.18
CA GLU A 70 -10.00 -7.85 -15.17
C GLU A 70 -11.19 -8.17 -16.09
N ALA A 71 -12.39 -8.28 -15.53
CA ALA A 71 -13.62 -8.42 -16.31
C ALA A 71 -13.83 -7.22 -17.24
N THR A 72 -13.62 -6.00 -16.72
CA THR A 72 -13.69 -4.76 -17.51
C THR A 72 -12.67 -4.75 -18.65
N MET A 73 -11.43 -5.18 -18.40
CA MET A 73 -10.41 -5.33 -19.46
C MET A 73 -10.84 -6.35 -20.53
N GLY A 74 -11.47 -7.44 -20.12
CA GLY A 74 -12.02 -8.46 -21.01
C GLY A 74 -13.06 -7.90 -21.99
N VAL A 75 -13.95 -7.05 -21.49
CA VAL A 75 -15.01 -6.39 -22.26
C VAL A 75 -14.47 -5.27 -23.15
N LEU A 76 -13.61 -4.40 -22.61
CA LEU A 76 -13.13 -3.21 -23.33
C LEU A 76 -12.06 -3.52 -24.37
N PHE A 77 -11.24 -4.55 -24.11
CA PHE A 77 -10.07 -4.85 -24.94
C PHE A 77 -10.04 -6.33 -25.38
N PRO A 78 -11.09 -6.85 -26.05
CA PRO A 78 -11.17 -8.26 -26.44
C PRO A 78 -10.04 -8.71 -27.37
N GLN A 79 -9.49 -7.79 -28.17
CA GLN A 79 -8.38 -8.00 -29.10
C GLN A 79 -7.03 -8.18 -28.39
N VAL A 80 -6.92 -7.75 -27.13
CA VAL A 80 -5.66 -7.81 -26.39
C VAL A 80 -5.46 -9.23 -25.83
N PRO A 81 -4.27 -9.83 -25.99
CA PRO A 81 -3.97 -11.15 -25.42
C PRO A 81 -4.31 -11.24 -23.93
N LEU A 82 -4.85 -12.39 -23.49
CA LEU A 82 -5.28 -12.61 -22.10
C LEU A 82 -4.17 -12.31 -21.08
N LYS A 83 -2.90 -12.58 -21.42
CA LYS A 83 -1.75 -12.29 -20.55
C LYS A 83 -1.63 -10.80 -20.16
N TYR A 84 -2.18 -9.87 -20.93
CA TYR A 84 -2.14 -8.43 -20.62
C TYR A 84 -3.42 -7.92 -19.95
N ARG A 85 -4.46 -8.75 -19.84
CA ARG A 85 -5.76 -8.41 -19.23
C ARG A 85 -5.86 -8.92 -17.77
N THR A 86 -4.75 -8.83 -17.04
CA THR A 86 -4.64 -9.29 -15.65
C THR A 86 -4.08 -8.18 -14.77
N VAL A 87 -4.57 -8.03 -13.53
CA VAL A 87 -4.06 -7.01 -12.61
C VAL A 87 -2.84 -7.56 -11.86
N ARG A 88 -1.66 -6.96 -12.09
CA ARG A 88 -0.36 -7.43 -11.57
C ARG A 88 0.34 -6.38 -10.71
N GLY A 89 1.21 -6.85 -9.82
CA GLY A 89 2.10 -5.98 -9.04
C GLY A 89 1.43 -5.30 -7.84
N TYR A 90 0.27 -5.79 -7.39
CA TYR A 90 -0.43 -5.34 -6.19
C TYR A 90 -0.43 -6.47 -5.16
N GLY A 91 0.20 -6.24 -4.01
CA GLY A 91 0.38 -7.23 -2.95
C GLY A 91 -0.38 -6.90 -1.67
N ARG A 92 -0.06 -7.61 -0.57
CA ARG A 92 -0.70 -7.45 0.74
C ARG A 92 -0.69 -6.01 1.26
N THR A 93 0.42 -5.29 1.10
CA THR A 93 0.49 -3.88 1.52
C THR A 93 -0.49 -2.99 0.73
N HIS A 94 -0.70 -3.24 -0.56
CA HIS A 94 -1.69 -2.48 -1.33
C HIS A 94 -3.11 -2.77 -0.83
N ALA A 95 -3.42 -4.03 -0.53
CA ALA A 95 -4.71 -4.42 0.04
C ALA A 95 -4.95 -3.73 1.39
N LEU A 96 -3.96 -3.73 2.29
CA LEU A 96 -4.06 -3.06 3.59
C LEU A 96 -4.26 -1.54 3.45
N LEU A 97 -3.46 -0.89 2.59
CA LEU A 97 -3.60 0.54 2.31
C LEU A 97 -4.97 0.88 1.71
N TYR A 98 -5.47 0.02 0.81
CA TYR A 98 -6.79 0.17 0.23
C TYR A 98 -7.89 0.03 1.29
N ALA A 99 -7.87 -1.03 2.09
CA ALA A 99 -8.85 -1.27 3.15
C ALA A 99 -8.89 -0.10 4.15
N TYR A 100 -7.72 0.39 4.57
CA TYR A 100 -7.62 1.54 5.45
C TYR A 100 -8.22 2.82 4.83
N LEU A 101 -7.86 3.13 3.59
CA LEU A 101 -8.39 4.30 2.88
C LEU A 101 -9.90 4.21 2.63
N CYS A 102 -10.43 3.00 2.38
CA CYS A 102 -11.86 2.76 2.25
C CYS A 102 -12.60 2.95 3.58
N ALA A 103 -12.03 2.48 4.69
CA ALA A 103 -12.59 2.68 6.02
C ALA A 103 -12.67 4.18 6.40
N ARG A 104 -11.80 5.01 5.80
CA ARG A 104 -11.72 6.46 6.01
C ARG A 104 -12.04 7.25 4.74
N GLN A 105 -12.96 6.75 3.92
CA GLN A 105 -13.33 7.41 2.68
C GLN A 105 -13.81 8.85 2.96
N GLY A 106 -13.29 9.81 2.21
CA GLY A 106 -13.60 11.23 2.39
C GLY A 106 -12.79 11.93 3.49
N GLU A 107 -11.96 11.21 4.24
CA GLU A 107 -11.10 11.78 5.28
C GLU A 107 -9.65 11.94 4.82
N GLU A 108 -9.00 12.98 5.33
CA GLU A 108 -7.56 13.18 5.17
C GLU A 108 -6.78 12.17 6.02
N VAL A 109 -5.82 11.51 5.40
CA VAL A 109 -4.90 10.57 6.06
C VAL A 109 -3.47 11.02 5.82
N SER A 110 -2.70 11.16 6.90
CA SER A 110 -1.29 11.51 6.78
C SER A 110 -0.43 10.34 6.31
N VAL A 111 0.71 10.66 5.69
CA VAL A 111 1.71 9.66 5.31
C VAL A 111 2.28 8.90 6.50
N ASP A 112 2.40 9.55 7.66
CA ASP A 112 2.94 8.93 8.86
C ASP A 112 1.97 7.87 9.41
N GLU A 113 0.66 8.14 9.38
CA GLU A 113 -0.35 7.12 9.67
C GLU A 113 -0.20 5.92 8.73
N LEU A 114 -0.09 6.14 7.42
CA LEU A 114 0.09 5.05 6.46
C LEU A 114 1.38 4.26 6.70
N ARG A 115 2.47 4.92 7.10
CA ARG A 115 3.75 4.25 7.41
C ARG A 115 3.65 3.40 8.65
N VAL A 116 2.95 3.87 9.69
CA VAL A 116 2.69 3.09 10.90
C VAL A 116 1.94 1.80 10.57
N LEU A 117 0.92 1.88 9.71
CA LEU A 117 0.13 0.70 9.29
C LEU A 117 0.95 -0.32 8.49
N THR A 118 1.95 0.14 7.74
CA THR A 118 2.77 -0.72 6.88
C THR A 118 4.09 -1.15 7.52
N GLY A 119 4.26 -0.92 8.82
CA GLY A 119 5.49 -1.26 9.54
C GLY A 119 6.71 -0.46 9.06
N ASP A 120 6.52 0.84 8.80
CA ASP A 120 7.54 1.75 8.27
C ASP A 120 8.12 1.32 6.91
N ALA A 121 7.29 0.74 6.05
CA ALA A 121 7.75 0.33 4.72
C ALA A 121 8.25 1.53 3.90
N ILE A 122 9.49 1.43 3.40
CA ILE A 122 10.22 2.46 2.62
C ILE A 122 9.44 2.95 1.38
N HIS A 123 8.50 2.15 0.89
CA HIS A 123 7.73 2.45 -0.32
C HIS A 123 6.25 2.73 -0.06
N THR A 124 5.89 3.15 1.16
CA THR A 124 4.48 3.41 1.53
C THR A 124 3.84 4.45 0.62
N GLU A 125 4.44 5.63 0.44
CA GLU A 125 3.87 6.68 -0.44
C GLU A 125 3.71 6.19 -1.87
N ARG A 126 4.72 5.46 -2.34
CA ARG A 126 4.73 4.91 -3.69
C ARG A 126 3.57 3.92 -3.86
N ARG A 127 3.40 2.98 -2.93
CA ARG A 127 2.34 1.97 -2.95
C ARG A 127 0.96 2.62 -2.84
N THR A 128 0.80 3.65 -2.02
CA THR A 128 -0.44 4.44 -1.95
C THR A 128 -0.75 5.10 -3.29
N ARG A 129 0.24 5.69 -3.96
CA ARG A 129 0.05 6.29 -5.30
C ARG A 129 -0.24 5.26 -6.38
N GLU A 130 0.36 4.07 -6.31
CA GLU A 130 0.13 2.97 -7.26
C GLU A 130 -1.33 2.48 -7.28
N LEU A 131 -2.07 2.65 -6.18
CA LEU A 131 -3.51 2.36 -6.10
C LEU A 131 -4.33 3.19 -7.11
N ARG A 132 -3.86 4.38 -7.51
CA ARG A 132 -4.49 5.16 -8.61
C ARG A 132 -4.50 4.40 -9.92
N GLY A 133 -3.54 3.51 -10.14
CA GLY A 133 -3.48 2.64 -11.32
C GLY A 133 -4.65 1.65 -11.40
N LEU A 134 -5.38 1.44 -10.30
CA LEU A 134 -6.62 0.65 -10.27
C LEU A 134 -7.87 1.49 -10.57
N GLY A 135 -7.70 2.75 -11.00
CA GLY A 135 -8.82 3.68 -11.24
C GLY A 135 -9.37 4.34 -9.97
N LEU A 136 -8.71 4.15 -8.82
CA LEU A 136 -9.11 4.79 -7.56
C LEU A 136 -8.77 6.28 -7.56
N ARG A 137 -9.72 7.11 -7.11
CA ARG A 137 -9.53 8.56 -7.01
C ARG A 137 -8.90 8.94 -5.68
N ILE A 138 -7.57 8.87 -5.63
CA ILE A 138 -6.76 9.25 -4.47
C ILE A 138 -6.10 10.59 -4.73
N ASP A 139 -6.49 11.63 -4.00
CA ASP A 139 -5.78 12.90 -4.02
C ASP A 139 -4.53 12.80 -3.13
N ALA A 140 -3.46 13.50 -3.51
CA ALA A 140 -2.27 13.64 -2.67
C ALA A 140 -1.76 15.07 -2.76
N TYR A 141 -1.51 15.67 -1.60
CA TYR A 141 -1.01 17.04 -1.47
C TYR A 141 -0.17 17.17 -0.20
N SER A 142 0.51 18.31 -0.06
CA SER A 142 1.27 18.64 1.15
C SER A 142 0.45 19.59 2.02
N ASN A 143 0.33 19.30 3.30
CA ASN A 143 -0.23 20.20 4.31
C ASN A 143 0.74 20.28 5.49
N GLY A 144 1.24 21.46 5.80
CA GLY A 144 2.21 21.63 6.90
C GLY A 144 3.52 20.84 6.74
N GLY A 145 3.94 20.55 5.50
CA GLY A 145 5.14 19.74 5.22
C GLY A 145 4.89 18.22 5.29
N LEU A 146 3.69 17.78 5.65
CA LEU A 146 3.30 16.38 5.65
C LEU A 146 2.56 16.04 4.35
N SER A 147 2.87 14.88 3.78
CA SER A 147 2.09 14.35 2.66
C SER A 147 0.76 13.81 3.18
N ILE A 148 -0.34 14.31 2.62
CA ILE A 148 -1.71 13.91 2.93
C ILE A 148 -2.29 13.15 1.73
N TYR A 149 -3.07 12.11 2.02
CA TYR A 149 -3.80 11.30 1.05
C TYR A 149 -5.29 11.31 1.38
N LEU A 150 -6.12 11.36 0.35
CA LEU A 150 -7.57 11.37 0.48
C LEU A 150 -8.20 10.48 -0.59
N LEU A 151 -8.89 9.42 -0.19
CA LEU A 151 -9.72 8.63 -1.09
C LEU A 151 -11.07 9.33 -1.25
N ARG A 152 -11.33 9.86 -2.45
CA ARG A 152 -12.57 10.59 -2.77
C ARG A 152 -13.75 9.64 -2.96
N ASP A 153 -13.50 8.52 -3.62
CA ASP A 153 -14.51 7.52 -3.95
C ASP A 153 -13.88 6.13 -3.91
N SER A 154 -14.57 5.18 -3.28
CA SER A 154 -14.20 3.77 -3.26
C SER A 154 -14.57 3.05 -4.55
N HIS A 155 -15.42 3.64 -5.39
CA HIS A 155 -15.75 3.11 -6.71
C HIS A 155 -14.66 3.49 -7.72
N PRO A 156 -13.96 2.50 -8.31
CA PRO A 156 -12.93 2.78 -9.29
C PRO A 156 -13.54 3.32 -10.59
N ALA A 157 -12.84 4.26 -11.23
CA ALA A 157 -13.06 4.58 -12.64
C ALA A 157 -12.61 3.39 -13.51
N ALA A 158 -13.42 2.35 -13.58
CA ALA A 158 -13.05 1.02 -14.09
C ALA A 158 -12.47 1.06 -15.51
N HIS A 159 -13.01 1.92 -16.38
CA HIS A 159 -12.47 2.14 -17.73
C HIS A 159 -11.03 2.66 -17.72
N GLN A 160 -10.75 3.71 -16.93
CA GLN A 160 -9.39 4.25 -16.80
C GLN A 160 -8.45 3.25 -16.13
N GLY A 161 -8.90 2.58 -15.06
CA GLY A 161 -8.12 1.54 -14.39
C GLY A 161 -7.73 0.40 -15.35
N ALA A 162 -8.70 -0.12 -16.11
CA ALA A 162 -8.48 -1.16 -17.10
C ALA A 162 -7.45 -0.73 -18.16
N LEU A 163 -7.62 0.48 -18.73
CA LEU A 163 -6.69 1.02 -19.72
C LEU A 163 -5.26 1.15 -19.18
N VAL A 164 -5.10 1.67 -17.95
CA VAL A 164 -3.79 1.83 -17.30
C VAL A 164 -3.12 0.47 -17.11
N GLN A 165 -3.83 -0.52 -16.59
CA GLN A 165 -3.27 -1.86 -16.36
C GLN A 165 -2.85 -2.55 -17.65
N VAL A 166 -3.69 -2.52 -18.69
CA VAL A 166 -3.36 -3.13 -19.98
C VAL A 166 -2.13 -2.44 -20.60
N LYS A 167 -2.11 -1.10 -20.65
CA LYS A 167 -0.95 -0.34 -21.17
C LYS A 167 0.32 -0.67 -20.38
N ARG A 168 0.23 -0.77 -19.05
CA ARG A 168 1.36 -1.14 -18.19
C ARG A 168 1.86 -2.55 -18.50
N ASN A 169 0.98 -3.54 -18.54
CA ASN A 169 1.34 -4.94 -18.77
C ASN A 169 2.02 -5.15 -20.14
N ILE A 170 1.57 -4.46 -21.18
CA ILE A 170 2.20 -4.49 -22.51
C ILE A 170 3.60 -3.85 -22.45
N ARG A 171 3.72 -2.69 -21.78
CA ARG A 171 5.01 -1.97 -21.67
C ARG A 171 6.05 -2.70 -20.84
N GLU A 172 5.64 -3.44 -19.82
CA GLU A 172 6.55 -4.19 -18.93
C GLU A 172 6.97 -5.56 -19.51
N ASP A 173 6.29 -6.06 -20.54
CA ASP A 173 6.65 -7.31 -21.19
C ASP A 173 7.92 -7.13 -22.04
N LYS A 174 8.99 -7.86 -21.68
CA LYS A 174 10.29 -7.83 -22.37
C LYS A 174 10.37 -8.84 -23.53
N THR A 175 9.38 -9.71 -23.67
CA THR A 175 9.34 -10.78 -24.69
C THR A 175 8.65 -10.35 -25.98
N VAL A 176 7.86 -9.27 -25.94
CA VAL A 176 7.22 -8.70 -27.13
C VAL A 176 8.18 -7.73 -27.83
N ASP A 177 8.32 -7.87 -29.14
CA ASP A 177 9.12 -6.94 -29.93
C ASP A 177 8.47 -5.54 -29.97
N GLU A 178 9.25 -4.55 -30.38
CA GLU A 178 8.82 -3.15 -30.38
C GLU A 178 7.69 -2.86 -31.38
N GLN A 179 7.63 -3.60 -32.50
CA GLN A 179 6.61 -3.39 -33.52
C GLN A 179 5.24 -3.89 -33.02
N ASP A 180 5.21 -5.09 -32.45
CA ASP A 180 4.00 -5.67 -31.88
C ASP A 180 3.54 -4.93 -30.62
N ARG A 181 4.47 -4.45 -29.79
CA ARG A 181 4.17 -3.56 -28.66
C ARG A 181 3.44 -2.30 -29.11
N ARG A 182 3.94 -1.63 -30.17
CA ARG A 182 3.31 -0.42 -30.71
C ARG A 182 1.93 -0.71 -31.28
N ARG A 183 1.76 -1.82 -32.03
CA ARG A 183 0.46 -2.25 -32.54
C ARG A 183 -0.55 -2.47 -31.43
N LEU A 184 -0.16 -3.20 -30.39
CA LEU A 184 -1.02 -3.45 -29.23
C LEU A 184 -1.40 -2.15 -28.53
N LEU A 185 -0.45 -1.25 -28.29
CA LEU A 185 -0.72 0.03 -27.63
C LEU A 185 -1.62 0.96 -28.45
N ALA A 186 -1.44 1.00 -29.78
CA ALA A 186 -2.28 1.79 -30.69
C ALA A 186 -3.72 1.26 -30.76
N SER A 187 -3.95 -0.02 -30.46
CA SER A 187 -5.31 -0.61 -30.41
C SER A 187 -6.11 -0.23 -29.16
N LEU A 188 -5.53 0.57 -28.26
CA LEU A 188 -6.13 0.98 -26.98
C LEU A 188 -6.54 2.47 -26.95
N ASP A 189 -6.27 3.19 -28.03
CA ASP A 189 -6.68 4.60 -28.23
C ASP A 189 -7.96 4.64 -29.05
#